data_AF-A0A8B8C1C8-F1
#
_entry.id   AF-A0A8B8C1C8-F1
#
_cell.length_a   1.000
_cell.length_b   1.000
_cell.length_c   1.000
_cell.angle_alpha   90.00
_cell.angle_beta   90.00
_cell.angle_gamma   90.00
#
_symmetry.space_group_name_H-M   'P 1'
#
loop_
_entity.id
_entity.type
_entity.pdbx_description
1 polymer ?
#
loop_
_entity_poly.entity_id
_entity_poly.type
_entity_poly.pdbx_seq_one_letter_code
_entity_poly.pdbx_strand_id
1 'polypeptide(L)'
;MKHLLFASMEERFELECNGATEMLQELFNFKLTRINEDPSQFSLCNNILKAIQIDDLLQDIRPPSRKDEVRGNYPSILDLVKPGSVFVFEVVVIPDKHGLQIKEKDSSKKGDFFQLVRSINTVKVIRIYSRSVRVIDAKLCVYNEYKHMITETVLLHHDFEGYEEIAKLSGVQKLQSLINILLFVKDNILQDSLKNIVEEAAGEVFTLETITDLCYAVCLQDGDDYIGTTNSRSYCCRSIFTVKRIKRTLVQHTLEAIAKLLVNINDKLWRRSVAIEIYHCIMENRNMLMYGILREIRKMCTRTISDLDKALKQLERFKDRMVLLNQQELITEWENRQIFNSEASIIELANDQSVLGYIAGRVNGKPAVKVFLQHDDKKAVSYVFKNCKYPENIHFMNVTEKLKVNAVREINKLAVASIDTSTRNLLHAIIQKEGERIMATHSTVVGIGISRIKDVGAPCIALFCLDKQLIPFGEHKIPEQIEGFPVDIREY
;
A
#
# COMPACT_ATOMS: atom_id res chain seq x y z
N MET A 1 -35.11 17.02 20.47
CA MET A 1 -35.04 15.61 20.03
C MET A 1 -33.88 15.42 19.02
N LYS A 2 -32.67 15.92 19.36
CA LYS A 2 -31.54 16.13 18.41
C LYS A 2 -30.27 15.36 18.77
N HIS A 3 -30.30 14.48 19.77
CA HIS A 3 -29.09 13.81 20.29
C HIS A 3 -29.11 12.27 20.19
N LEU A 4 -30.14 11.66 19.58
CA LEU A 4 -30.29 10.19 19.51
C LEU A 4 -29.95 9.59 18.13
N LEU A 5 -29.53 10.40 17.15
CA LEU A 5 -29.24 9.94 15.77
C LEU A 5 -27.78 9.58 15.51
N PHE A 6 -26.85 9.94 16.39
CA PHE A 6 -25.42 9.75 16.17
C PHE A 6 -24.84 8.52 16.90
N ALA A 7 -25.38 8.17 18.07
CA ALA A 7 -24.84 7.06 18.88
C ALA A 7 -25.13 5.67 18.28
N SER A 8 -26.21 5.50 17.51
CA SER A 8 -26.62 4.18 17.02
C SER A 8 -25.93 3.72 15.73
N MET A 9 -25.08 4.56 15.13
CA MET A 9 -24.34 4.22 13.91
C MET A 9 -22.93 3.71 14.21
N GLU A 10 -22.30 4.08 15.32
CA GLU A 10 -20.96 3.59 15.67
C GLU A 10 -20.98 2.13 16.20
N GLU A 11 -22.02 1.71 16.91
CA GLU A 11 -22.09 0.39 17.56
C GLU A 11 -22.47 -0.78 16.63
N ARG A 12 -23.01 -0.53 15.42
CA ARG A 12 -23.47 -1.61 14.51
C ARG A 12 -22.38 -2.22 13.60
N PHE A 13 -21.19 -1.63 13.57
CA PHE A 13 -20.14 -1.93 12.58
C PHE A 13 -19.00 -2.84 13.06
N GLU A 14 -19.03 -3.34 14.30
CA GLU A 14 -17.96 -4.18 14.88
C GLU A 14 -18.04 -5.67 14.50
N LEU A 15 -18.89 -6.07 13.54
CA LEU A 15 -19.17 -7.48 13.21
C LEU A 15 -19.04 -7.82 11.70
N GLU A 16 -18.20 -7.10 10.95
CA GLU A 16 -17.71 -7.58 9.64
C GLU A 16 -16.56 -8.57 9.88
N CYS A 17 -16.89 -9.80 10.28
CA CYS A 17 -15.93 -10.78 10.78
C CYS A 17 -15.60 -11.89 9.77
N ASN A 18 -14.36 -11.80 9.27
CA ASN A 18 -13.36 -12.87 9.10
C ASN A 18 -12.82 -13.06 7.66
N GLY A 19 -13.67 -13.24 6.64
CA GLY A 19 -13.18 -13.58 5.30
C GLY A 19 -12.44 -12.46 4.55
N ALA A 20 -13.03 -11.25 4.48
CA ALA A 20 -12.42 -10.10 3.81
C ALA A 20 -11.19 -9.56 4.57
N THR A 21 -11.22 -9.67 5.90
CA THR A 21 -10.12 -9.28 6.78
C THR A 21 -8.90 -10.18 6.60
N GLU A 22 -9.08 -11.49 6.44
CA GLU A 22 -7.99 -12.44 6.19
C GLU A 22 -7.31 -12.20 4.84
N MET A 23 -8.08 -12.04 3.76
CA MET A 23 -7.52 -11.72 2.43
C MET A 23 -6.74 -10.40 2.44
N LEU A 24 -7.27 -9.38 3.13
CA LEU A 24 -6.59 -8.09 3.28
C LEU A 24 -5.31 -8.25 4.11
N GLN A 25 -5.31 -9.02 5.18
CA GLN A 25 -4.09 -9.27 5.96
C GLN A 25 -3.01 -10.00 5.14
N GLU A 26 -3.39 -10.94 4.28
CA GLU A 26 -2.47 -11.65 3.39
C GLU A 26 -1.77 -10.69 2.41
N LEU A 27 -2.48 -9.69 1.88
CA LEU A 27 -1.92 -8.67 0.98
C LEU A 27 -0.79 -7.86 1.64
N PHE A 28 -0.87 -7.65 2.96
CA PHE A 28 0.12 -6.89 3.74
C PHE A 28 1.17 -7.77 4.42
N ASN A 29 1.17 -9.08 4.16
CA ASN A 29 2.21 -9.98 4.68
C ASN A 29 3.48 -9.87 3.82
N PHE A 30 4.35 -8.92 4.17
CA PHE A 30 5.61 -8.69 3.47
C PHE A 30 6.74 -9.43 4.17
N LYS A 31 7.43 -10.29 3.41
CA LYS A 31 8.70 -10.89 3.83
C LYS A 31 9.72 -10.71 2.74
N LEU A 32 10.71 -9.86 2.98
CA LEU A 32 11.89 -9.80 2.12
C LEU A 32 12.66 -11.11 2.32
N THR A 33 12.94 -11.81 1.21
CA THR A 33 13.91 -12.92 1.26
C THR A 33 15.25 -12.33 1.63
N ARG A 34 15.75 -12.66 2.83
CA ARG A 34 17.03 -12.16 3.32
C ARG A 34 18.11 -12.49 2.31
N ILE A 35 18.85 -11.46 1.95
CA ILE A 35 19.88 -11.57 0.92
C ILE A 35 21.17 -11.96 1.62
N ASN A 36 21.54 -13.23 1.46
CA ASN A 36 22.72 -13.93 2.00
C ASN A 36 22.77 -14.09 3.52
N GLU A 37 22.26 -15.23 3.98
CA GLU A 37 22.48 -15.76 5.33
C GLU A 37 23.76 -16.62 5.35
N ASP A 38 24.92 -15.96 5.40
CA ASP A 38 26.06 -16.54 6.13
C ASP A 38 26.39 -15.58 7.28
N PRO A 39 25.96 -15.89 8.53
CA PRO A 39 26.23 -15.05 9.70
C PRO A 39 27.73 -14.82 9.95
N SER A 40 28.60 -15.64 9.34
CA SER A 40 30.05 -15.53 9.46
C SER A 40 30.69 -14.52 8.49
N GLN A 41 29.95 -13.97 7.52
CA GLN A 41 30.45 -13.03 6.52
C GLN A 41 29.88 -11.62 6.70
N PHE A 42 30.76 -10.62 6.74
CA PHE A 42 30.38 -9.21 6.79
C PHE A 42 29.55 -8.82 5.55
N SER A 43 28.31 -8.34 5.75
CA SER A 43 27.42 -7.84 4.69
C SER A 43 27.10 -6.37 4.90
N LEU A 44 27.67 -5.51 4.04
CA LEU A 44 27.39 -4.08 4.03
C LEU A 44 25.89 -3.78 3.80
N CYS A 45 25.25 -4.54 2.91
CA CYS A 45 23.81 -4.44 2.64
C CYS A 45 22.97 -4.65 3.91
N ASN A 46 23.25 -5.72 4.66
CA ASN A 46 22.50 -6.00 5.90
C ASN A 46 22.69 -4.92 6.97
N ASN A 47 23.89 -4.34 7.06
CA ASN A 47 24.15 -3.23 7.98
C ASN A 47 23.39 -1.96 7.57
N ILE A 48 23.34 -1.64 6.27
CA ILE A 48 22.56 -0.53 5.73
C ILE A 48 21.07 -0.73 6.00
N LEU A 49 20.53 -1.91 5.70
CA LEU A 49 19.12 -2.25 5.92
C LEU A 49 18.73 -2.19 7.41
N LYS A 50 19.61 -2.62 8.31
CA LYS A 50 19.43 -2.45 9.77
C LYS A 50 19.48 -0.99 10.20
N ALA A 51 20.42 -0.20 9.64
CA ALA A 51 20.58 1.20 10.00
C ALA A 51 19.34 2.04 9.63
N ILE A 52 18.68 1.74 8.52
CA ILE A 52 17.40 2.36 8.14
C ILE A 52 16.18 1.74 8.83
N GLN A 53 16.37 0.77 9.73
CA GLN A 53 15.30 0.07 10.45
C GLN A 53 14.26 -0.53 9.49
N ILE A 54 14.71 -1.23 8.45
CA ILE A 54 13.82 -1.77 7.40
C ILE A 54 12.70 -2.64 7.95
N ASP A 55 12.97 -3.42 9.00
CA ASP A 55 11.98 -4.32 9.61
C ASP A 55 10.86 -3.53 10.29
N ASP A 56 11.18 -2.40 10.94
CA ASP A 56 10.19 -1.50 11.55
C ASP A 56 9.36 -0.80 10.46
N LEU A 57 10.01 -0.34 9.39
CA LEU A 57 9.32 0.27 8.26
C LEU A 57 8.38 -0.70 7.55
N LEU A 58 8.77 -1.97 7.39
CA LEU A 58 7.91 -3.02 6.83
C LEU A 58 6.76 -3.37 7.77
N GLN A 59 7.01 -3.41 9.09
CA GLN A 59 5.96 -3.62 10.08
C GLN A 59 4.94 -2.48 10.13
N ASP A 60 5.34 -1.25 9.80
CA ASP A 60 4.45 -0.09 9.71
C ASP A 60 3.54 -0.14 8.46
N ILE A 61 3.87 -0.96 7.46
CA ILE A 61 3.01 -1.26 6.31
C ILE A 61 1.98 -2.31 6.73
N ARG A 62 1.06 -1.88 7.58
CA ARG A 62 -0.18 -2.60 7.92
C ARG A 62 -1.39 -1.88 7.33
N PRO A 63 -2.49 -2.61 7.10
CA PRO A 63 -3.74 -1.97 6.75
C PRO A 63 -4.09 -0.98 7.89
N PRO A 64 -4.36 0.29 7.59
CA PRO A 64 -4.83 1.24 8.59
C PRO A 64 -6.06 0.68 9.32
N SER A 65 -6.15 0.88 10.64
CA SER A 65 -7.39 0.53 11.33
C SER A 65 -8.49 1.53 10.97
N ARG A 66 -9.76 1.10 11.07
CA ARG A 66 -10.92 1.99 10.82
C ARG A 66 -10.90 3.26 11.70
N LYS A 67 -10.21 3.21 12.84
CA LYS A 67 -10.01 4.34 13.77
C LYS A 67 -8.84 5.25 13.35
N ASP A 68 -7.85 4.74 12.62
CA ASP A 68 -6.71 5.52 12.11
C ASP A 68 -7.08 6.36 10.87
N GLU A 69 -8.22 6.09 10.23
CA GLU A 69 -8.76 6.86 9.08
C GLU A 69 -9.03 8.33 9.40
N VAL A 70 -9.35 8.62 10.67
CA VAL A 70 -9.83 9.94 11.08
C VAL A 70 -8.70 10.72 11.73
N ARG A 71 -7.77 11.25 10.91
CA ARG A 71 -7.05 12.45 11.36
C ARG A 71 -8.01 13.63 11.27
N GLY A 72 -8.68 13.90 12.38
CA GLY A 72 -9.62 15.01 12.53
C GLY A 72 -8.97 16.39 12.35
N ASN A 73 -7.64 16.47 12.49
CA ASN A 73 -6.86 17.70 12.31
C ASN A 73 -5.99 17.58 11.05
N TYR A 74 -6.21 18.51 10.11
CA TYR A 74 -5.35 18.66 8.95
C TYR A 74 -3.98 19.17 9.41
N PRO A 75 -2.88 18.52 9.00
CA PRO A 75 -1.54 18.98 9.30
C PRO A 75 -1.31 20.37 8.69
N SER A 76 -0.56 21.20 9.42
CA SER A 76 0.03 22.41 8.86
C SER A 76 0.97 22.04 7.69
N ILE A 77 1.23 22.99 6.78
CA ILE A 77 2.23 22.84 5.69
C ILE A 77 3.59 22.34 6.21
N LEU A 78 3.91 22.64 7.48
CA LEU A 78 5.19 22.31 8.11
C LEU A 78 5.21 20.94 8.83
N ASP A 79 4.07 20.25 8.95
CA ASP A 79 4.02 18.99 9.68
C ASP A 79 4.55 17.84 8.82
N LEU A 80 5.46 17.05 9.38
CA LEU A 80 5.90 15.79 8.74
C LEU A 80 4.73 14.79 8.75
N VAL A 81 4.06 14.64 7.61
CA VAL A 81 2.99 13.65 7.44
C VAL A 81 3.58 12.29 7.15
N LYS A 82 3.14 11.26 7.89
CA LYS A 82 3.56 9.88 7.64
C LYS A 82 3.02 9.40 6.28
N PRO A 83 3.83 8.72 5.45
CA PRO A 83 3.36 8.09 4.21
C PRO A 83 2.17 7.16 4.45
N GLY A 84 1.22 7.15 3.52
CA GLY A 84 -0.03 6.41 3.61
C GLY A 84 -1.03 6.91 4.64
N SER A 85 -0.79 8.08 5.27
CA SER A 85 -1.82 8.72 6.10
C SER A 85 -3.06 9.02 5.26
N VAL A 86 -4.23 8.72 5.84
CA VAL A 86 -5.53 8.92 5.20
C VAL A 86 -6.14 10.23 5.70
N PHE A 87 -6.56 11.08 4.77
CA PHE A 87 -7.29 12.32 5.03
C PHE A 87 -8.70 12.19 4.47
N VAL A 88 -9.69 12.51 5.31
CA VAL A 88 -11.10 12.32 4.97
C VAL A 88 -11.83 13.65 4.97
N PHE A 89 -12.51 13.93 3.86
CA PHE A 89 -13.50 14.98 3.75
C PHE A 89 -14.89 14.37 3.65
N GLU A 90 -15.77 14.70 4.60
CA GLU A 90 -17.06 14.03 4.72
C GLU A 90 -18.20 14.86 4.15
N VAL A 91 -19.02 14.22 3.31
CA VAL A 91 -20.18 14.82 2.66
C VAL A 91 -21.41 13.94 2.79
N VAL A 92 -22.58 14.56 2.86
CA VAL A 92 -23.88 13.89 2.90
C VAL A 92 -24.67 14.25 1.65
N VAL A 93 -25.13 13.25 0.91
CA VAL A 93 -26.00 13.41 -0.27
C VAL A 93 -27.44 13.13 0.13
N ILE A 94 -28.33 14.10 -0.14
CA ILE A 94 -29.73 14.05 0.26
C ILE A 94 -30.62 14.36 -0.96
N PRO A 95 -31.71 13.63 -1.18
CA PRO A 95 -32.69 13.98 -2.21
C PRO A 95 -33.50 15.21 -1.79
N ASP A 96 -33.72 16.12 -2.73
CA ASP A 96 -34.58 17.31 -2.65
C ASP A 96 -35.51 17.38 -3.88
N LYS A 97 -36.48 18.29 -3.85
CA LYS A 97 -37.45 18.55 -4.94
C LYS A 97 -36.78 18.85 -6.28
N HIS A 98 -35.55 19.37 -6.26
CA HIS A 98 -34.78 19.75 -7.45
C HIS A 98 -33.69 18.74 -7.83
N GLY A 99 -33.63 17.57 -7.18
CA GLY A 99 -32.61 16.54 -7.42
C GLY A 99 -31.77 16.24 -6.19
N LEU A 100 -30.52 15.81 -6.38
CA LEU A 100 -29.61 15.49 -5.28
C LEU A 100 -28.87 16.76 -4.81
N GLN A 101 -28.82 16.97 -3.50
CA GLN A 101 -28.04 18.03 -2.86
C GLN A 101 -26.90 17.46 -2.02
N ILE A 102 -25.78 18.18 -1.98
CA ILE A 102 -24.60 17.84 -1.17
C ILE A 102 -24.54 18.77 0.03
N LYS A 103 -24.32 18.19 1.22
CA LYS A 103 -24.04 18.91 2.46
C LYS A 103 -22.70 18.46 3.02
N GLU A 104 -21.78 19.40 3.16
CA GLU A 104 -20.48 19.18 3.80
C GLU A 104 -20.71 19.01 5.31
N LYS A 105 -20.14 17.97 5.94
CA LYS A 105 -20.25 17.81 7.40
C LYS A 105 -19.50 18.92 8.14
N ASP A 106 -18.36 19.34 7.60
CA ASP A 106 -17.55 20.44 8.10
C ASP A 106 -16.94 21.20 6.92
N SER A 107 -17.59 22.31 6.55
CA SER A 107 -17.18 23.14 5.42
C SER A 107 -15.85 23.87 5.65
N SER A 108 -15.42 24.01 6.90
CA SER A 108 -14.15 24.69 7.23
C SER A 108 -12.94 23.91 6.71
N LYS A 109 -13.05 22.58 6.66
CA LYS A 109 -12.01 21.63 6.22
C LYS A 109 -11.82 21.55 4.70
N LYS A 110 -12.73 22.13 3.92
CA LYS A 110 -12.71 22.05 2.45
C LYS A 110 -11.43 22.62 1.86
N GLY A 111 -11.02 23.81 2.31
CA GLY A 111 -9.80 24.45 1.84
C GLY A 111 -8.57 23.58 2.09
N ASP A 112 -8.44 23.10 3.32
CA ASP A 112 -7.29 22.30 3.74
C ASP A 112 -7.20 20.97 2.98
N PHE A 113 -8.33 20.29 2.80
CA PHE A 113 -8.39 19.03 2.06
C PHE A 113 -7.96 19.17 0.60
N PHE A 114 -8.47 20.17 -0.13
CA PHE A 114 -8.16 20.34 -1.55
C PHE A 114 -6.84 21.07 -1.81
N GLN A 115 -6.38 21.95 -0.91
CA GLN A 115 -5.22 22.82 -1.16
C GLN A 115 -3.98 22.50 -0.32
N LEU A 116 -4.14 22.13 0.94
CA LEU A 116 -3.03 22.10 1.92
C LEU A 116 -2.30 20.77 1.94
N VAL A 117 -3.02 19.67 1.79
CA VAL A 117 -2.45 18.32 1.75
C VAL A 117 -1.89 18.04 0.34
N ARG A 118 -0.80 18.69 -0.06
CA ARG A 118 -0.09 18.35 -1.32
C ARG A 118 1.05 17.34 -1.11
N SER A 119 1.07 16.68 0.04
CA SER A 119 2.19 15.81 0.41
C SER A 119 2.21 14.57 -0.47
N ILE A 120 3.36 14.38 -1.11
CA ILE A 120 3.70 13.17 -1.86
C ILE A 120 3.52 11.98 -0.90
N ASN A 121 2.79 10.96 -1.33
CA ASN A 121 2.52 9.73 -0.58
C ASN A 121 1.43 9.77 0.51
N THR A 122 0.38 10.58 0.36
CA THR A 122 -0.83 10.50 1.23
C THR A 122 -2.07 10.03 0.50
N VAL A 123 -3.09 9.58 1.24
CA VAL A 123 -4.37 9.14 0.68
C VAL A 123 -5.44 10.17 0.99
N LYS A 124 -6.12 10.67 -0.03
CA LYS A 124 -7.27 11.56 0.11
C LYS A 124 -8.56 10.82 -0.21
N VAL A 125 -9.54 10.96 0.66
CA VAL A 125 -10.83 10.30 0.54
C VAL A 125 -11.94 11.33 0.75
N ILE A 126 -12.86 11.43 -0.20
CA ILE A 126 -14.16 12.05 0.07
C ILE A 126 -15.10 10.92 0.51
N ARG A 127 -15.46 10.93 1.78
CA ARG A 127 -16.37 9.94 2.36
C ARG A 127 -17.80 10.43 2.21
N ILE A 128 -18.60 9.63 1.52
CA ILE A 128 -19.94 9.96 1.09
C ILE A 128 -20.94 9.17 1.91
N TYR A 129 -21.84 9.90 2.55
CA TYR A 129 -22.99 9.33 3.24
C TYR A 129 -24.24 9.63 2.43
N SER A 130 -25.08 8.64 2.22
CA SER A 130 -26.41 8.87 1.66
C SER A 130 -27.40 7.86 2.21
N ARG A 131 -28.65 8.29 2.37
CA ARG A 131 -29.78 7.42 2.69
C ARG A 131 -30.79 7.50 1.56
N SER A 132 -31.35 6.37 1.16
CA SER A 132 -32.31 6.28 0.07
C SER A 132 -31.80 6.80 -1.29
N VAL A 133 -30.48 6.91 -1.47
CA VAL A 133 -29.83 7.26 -2.74
C VAL A 133 -28.89 6.12 -3.10
N ARG A 134 -28.84 5.78 -4.39
CA ARG A 134 -27.97 4.72 -4.89
C ARG A 134 -26.52 5.16 -4.81
N VAL A 135 -25.61 4.25 -4.44
CA VAL A 135 -24.20 4.56 -4.16
C VAL A 135 -23.55 5.29 -5.34
N ILE A 136 -23.70 4.77 -6.55
CA ILE A 136 -23.07 5.36 -7.74
C ILE A 136 -23.68 6.72 -8.10
N ASP A 137 -24.97 6.92 -7.88
CA ASP A 137 -25.63 8.21 -8.13
C ASP A 137 -25.12 9.27 -7.13
N ALA A 138 -24.95 8.89 -5.86
CA ALA A 138 -24.34 9.75 -4.85
C ALA A 138 -22.88 10.09 -5.19
N LYS A 139 -22.09 9.11 -5.64
CA LYS A 139 -20.71 9.32 -6.10
C LYS A 139 -20.61 10.25 -7.29
N LEU A 140 -21.46 10.06 -8.31
CA LEU A 140 -21.51 10.94 -9.49
C LEU A 140 -21.91 12.37 -9.13
N CYS A 141 -22.86 12.54 -8.19
CA CYS A 141 -23.25 13.84 -7.69
C CYS A 141 -22.05 14.56 -7.04
N VAL A 142 -21.35 13.89 -6.12
CA VAL A 142 -20.17 14.42 -5.43
C VAL A 142 -19.01 14.69 -6.39
N TYR A 143 -18.76 13.78 -7.34
CA TYR A 143 -17.75 13.99 -8.37
C TYR A 143 -18.03 15.26 -9.18
N ASN A 144 -19.25 15.43 -9.68
CA ASN A 144 -19.58 16.59 -10.51
C ASN A 144 -19.45 17.92 -9.79
N GLU A 145 -19.76 17.96 -8.50
CA GLU A 145 -19.55 19.13 -7.65
C GLU A 145 -18.07 19.47 -7.50
N TYR A 146 -17.23 18.49 -7.16
CA TYR A 146 -15.84 18.74 -6.76
C TYR A 146 -14.79 18.51 -7.85
N LYS A 147 -15.14 17.99 -9.04
CA LYS A 147 -14.18 17.63 -10.10
C LYS A 147 -13.22 18.74 -10.50
N HIS A 148 -13.65 20.00 -10.41
CA HIS A 148 -12.82 21.17 -10.73
C HIS A 148 -11.79 21.51 -9.63
N MET A 149 -11.98 20.97 -8.42
CA MET A 149 -11.07 21.12 -7.28
C MET A 149 -10.12 19.93 -7.11
N ILE A 150 -10.42 18.79 -7.74
CA ILE A 150 -9.60 17.58 -7.69
C ILE A 150 -8.40 17.76 -8.62
N THR A 151 -7.23 18.08 -8.06
CA THR A 151 -5.97 18.27 -8.82
C THR A 151 -5.03 17.06 -8.75
N GLU A 152 -5.38 16.05 -7.96
CA GLU A 152 -4.63 14.82 -7.74
C GLU A 152 -5.59 13.64 -7.50
N THR A 153 -5.07 12.44 -7.27
CA THR A 153 -5.90 11.27 -6.98
C THR A 153 -6.65 11.42 -5.65
N VAL A 154 -7.98 11.56 -5.71
CA VAL A 154 -8.87 11.69 -4.53
C VAL A 154 -9.96 10.64 -4.61
N LEU A 155 -9.91 9.62 -3.75
CA LEU A 155 -10.85 8.51 -3.76
C LEU A 155 -12.26 8.96 -3.32
N LEU A 156 -13.27 8.61 -4.12
CA LEU A 156 -14.68 8.74 -3.73
C LEU A 156 -15.14 7.42 -3.10
N HIS A 157 -15.38 7.43 -1.79
CA HIS A 157 -15.75 6.25 -1.02
C HIS A 157 -17.12 6.45 -0.37
N HIS A 158 -18.05 5.53 -0.60
CA HIS A 158 -19.34 5.55 0.07
C HIS A 158 -19.31 4.70 1.34
N ASP A 159 -20.03 5.11 2.37
CA ASP A 159 -20.13 4.40 3.67
C ASP A 159 -20.70 2.96 3.59
N PHE A 160 -21.18 2.56 2.41
CA PHE A 160 -21.72 1.22 2.13
C PHE A 160 -20.71 0.30 1.44
N GLU A 161 -19.53 0.83 1.12
CA GLU A 161 -18.44 0.09 0.52
C GLU A 161 -17.46 -0.36 1.59
N GLY A 162 -16.73 -1.44 1.29
CA GLY A 162 -15.66 -1.92 2.14
C GLY A 162 -14.44 -1.00 2.14
N TYR A 163 -13.65 -1.11 3.20
CA TYR A 163 -12.45 -0.28 3.41
C TYR A 163 -11.23 -0.74 2.56
N GLU A 164 -11.34 -1.85 1.82
CA GLU A 164 -10.17 -2.50 1.21
C GLU A 164 -9.41 -1.58 0.24
N GLU A 165 -10.12 -0.79 -0.56
CA GLU A 165 -9.49 0.12 -1.53
C GLU A 165 -8.70 1.24 -0.83
N ILE A 166 -9.22 1.82 0.27
CA ILE A 166 -8.48 2.83 1.04
C ILE A 166 -7.23 2.20 1.66
N ALA A 167 -7.36 0.99 2.23
CA ALA A 167 -6.23 0.27 2.79
C ALA A 167 -5.15 0.01 1.73
N LYS A 168 -5.52 -0.52 0.55
CA LYS A 168 -4.58 -0.75 -0.55
C LYS A 168 -3.88 0.55 -0.98
N LEU A 169 -4.61 1.66 -1.15
CA LEU A 169 -4.01 2.96 -1.47
C LEU A 169 -2.98 3.37 -0.40
N SER A 170 -3.33 3.23 0.87
CA SER A 170 -2.42 3.55 1.98
C SER A 170 -1.15 2.68 1.95
N GLY A 171 -1.32 1.37 1.74
CA GLY A 171 -0.22 0.42 1.60
C GLY A 171 0.72 0.76 0.44
N VAL A 172 0.17 1.07 -0.73
CA VAL A 172 0.94 1.49 -1.92
C VAL A 172 1.76 2.75 -1.63
N GLN A 173 1.19 3.75 -0.97
CA GLN A 173 1.93 4.97 -0.64
C GLN A 173 3.08 4.74 0.37
N LYS A 174 2.86 3.86 1.36
CA LYS A 174 3.91 3.44 2.30
C LYS A 174 5.04 2.68 1.60
N LEU A 175 4.68 1.72 0.74
CA LEU A 175 5.63 0.96 -0.07
C LEU A 175 6.44 1.87 -1.01
N GLN A 176 5.78 2.82 -1.67
CA GLN A 176 6.44 3.77 -2.56
C GLN A 176 7.44 4.64 -1.79
N SER A 177 7.08 5.10 -0.59
CA SER A 177 8.02 5.83 0.26
C SER A 177 9.23 4.99 0.63
N LEU A 178 9.04 3.71 0.96
CA LEU A 178 10.13 2.79 1.29
C LEU A 178 11.05 2.54 0.09
N ILE A 179 10.47 2.33 -1.09
CA ILE A 179 11.20 2.18 -2.35
C ILE A 179 12.06 3.42 -2.60
N ASN A 180 11.51 4.62 -2.41
CA ASN A 180 12.25 5.87 -2.60
C ASN A 180 13.43 6.00 -1.63
N ILE A 181 13.27 5.58 -0.36
CA ILE A 181 14.37 5.55 0.62
C ILE A 181 15.49 4.60 0.13
N LEU A 182 15.14 3.39 -0.32
CA LEU A 182 16.12 2.42 -0.78
C LEU A 182 16.82 2.84 -2.08
N LEU A 183 16.11 3.50 -3.00
CA LEU A 183 16.69 4.09 -4.19
C LEU A 183 17.69 5.19 -3.81
N PHE A 184 17.30 6.10 -2.90
CA PHE A 184 18.20 7.14 -2.40
C PHE A 184 19.46 6.53 -1.78
N VAL A 185 19.32 5.51 -0.92
CA VAL A 185 20.47 4.81 -0.34
C VAL A 185 21.35 4.20 -1.42
N LYS A 186 20.76 3.51 -2.40
CA LYS A 186 21.48 2.88 -3.52
C LYS A 186 22.27 3.91 -4.33
N ASP A 187 21.65 5.04 -4.66
CA ASP A 187 22.27 6.12 -5.44
C ASP A 187 23.42 6.79 -4.68
N ASN A 188 23.36 6.78 -3.35
CA ASN A 188 24.42 7.27 -2.45
C ASN A 188 25.47 6.20 -2.10
N ILE A 189 25.44 4.99 -2.67
CA ILE A 189 26.57 4.06 -2.58
C ILE A 189 27.65 4.56 -3.54
N LEU A 190 28.46 5.48 -3.03
CA LEU A 190 29.49 6.23 -3.73
C LEU A 190 30.53 5.29 -4.35
N GLN A 191 30.48 4.99 -5.65
CA GLN A 191 31.62 4.29 -6.27
C GLN A 191 32.85 5.22 -6.44
N ASP A 192 32.64 6.53 -6.56
CA ASP A 192 33.68 7.49 -6.94
C ASP A 192 34.34 8.21 -5.75
N SER A 193 33.62 8.47 -4.66
CA SER A 193 34.16 9.16 -3.46
C SER A 193 34.90 8.23 -2.49
N LEU A 194 34.75 6.91 -2.65
CA LEU A 194 35.45 5.91 -1.84
C LEU A 194 36.97 6.05 -1.95
N LYS A 195 37.49 6.48 -3.10
CA LYS A 195 38.92 6.69 -3.27
C LYS A 195 39.44 7.72 -2.28
N ASN A 196 38.80 8.88 -2.20
CA ASN A 196 39.21 9.97 -1.32
C ASN A 196 39.06 9.57 0.16
N ILE A 197 37.94 8.92 0.52
CA ILE A 197 37.69 8.45 1.90
C ILE A 197 38.74 7.43 2.34
N VAL A 198 39.07 6.47 1.48
CA VAL A 198 40.09 5.46 1.78
C VAL A 198 41.48 6.06 1.82
N GLU A 199 41.79 7.02 0.94
CA GLU A 199 43.08 7.72 0.93
C GLU A 199 43.27 8.59 2.19
N GLU A 200 42.21 9.23 2.66
CA GLU A 200 42.17 10.02 3.90
C GLU A 200 42.31 9.11 5.14
N ALA A 201 41.49 8.07 5.26
CA ALA A 201 41.57 7.11 6.36
C ALA A 201 42.91 6.36 6.39
N ALA A 202 43.46 6.00 5.23
CA ALA A 202 44.81 5.42 5.15
C ALA A 202 45.88 6.42 5.58
N GLY A 203 45.69 7.71 5.31
CA GLY A 203 46.56 8.79 5.81
C GLY A 203 46.57 8.90 7.33
N GLU A 204 45.41 8.71 7.97
CA GLU A 204 45.26 8.72 9.44
C GLU A 204 45.82 7.46 10.10
N VAL A 205 45.66 6.29 9.48
CA VAL A 205 46.08 5.00 10.05
C VAL A 205 47.58 4.76 9.83
N PHE A 206 48.12 5.07 8.65
CA PHE A 206 49.53 4.87 8.32
C PHE A 206 50.41 6.06 8.68
N THR A 207 50.19 6.67 9.85
CA THR A 207 51.15 7.66 10.36
C THR A 207 52.39 6.95 10.92
N LEU A 208 53.53 7.64 10.87
CA LEU A 208 54.75 7.16 11.51
C LEU A 208 54.54 6.92 13.01
N GLU A 209 53.70 7.73 13.66
CA GLU A 209 53.39 7.60 15.08
C GLU A 209 52.60 6.33 15.38
N THR A 210 51.52 6.06 14.64
CA THR A 210 50.73 4.82 14.78
C THR A 210 51.58 3.57 14.54
N ILE A 211 52.41 3.56 13.49
CA ILE A 211 53.31 2.43 13.20
C ILE A 211 54.37 2.27 14.30
N THR A 212 54.88 3.38 14.84
CA THR A 212 55.83 3.38 15.95
C THR A 212 55.20 2.79 17.22
N ASP A 213 53.97 3.17 17.54
CA ASP A 213 53.25 2.66 18.70
C ASP A 213 52.91 1.18 18.57
N LEU A 214 52.49 0.74 17.37
CA LEU A 214 52.32 -0.68 17.07
C LEU A 214 53.64 -1.45 17.27
N CYS A 215 54.76 -0.92 16.76
CA CYS A 215 56.07 -1.53 16.94
C CYS A 215 56.49 -1.59 18.42
N TYR A 216 56.09 -0.63 19.24
CA TYR A 216 56.32 -0.65 20.68
C TYR A 216 55.48 -1.72 21.40
N ALA A 217 54.25 -1.93 20.95
CA ALA A 217 53.30 -2.87 21.54
C ALA A 217 53.56 -4.34 21.17
N VAL A 218 54.21 -4.62 20.04
CA VAL A 218 54.50 -6.00 19.59
C VAL A 218 55.42 -6.72 20.59
N CYS A 219 54.92 -7.84 21.13
CA CYS A 219 55.67 -8.71 22.02
C CYS A 219 56.53 -9.68 21.21
N LEU A 220 57.84 -9.66 21.43
CA LEU A 220 58.77 -10.55 20.76
C LEU A 220 58.95 -11.86 21.55
N GLN A 221 59.16 -12.97 20.84
CA GLN A 221 59.47 -14.30 21.36
C GLN A 221 60.53 -14.97 20.45
N ASP A 222 61.35 -15.85 21.03
CA ASP A 222 62.30 -16.69 20.28
C ASP A 222 62.23 -18.13 20.82
N GLY A 223 61.54 -19.02 20.10
CA GLY A 223 61.17 -20.33 20.64
C GLY A 223 60.20 -20.19 21.81
N ASP A 224 60.49 -20.84 22.93
CA ASP A 224 59.71 -20.70 24.18
C ASP A 224 60.15 -19.48 25.01
N ASP A 225 61.19 -18.75 24.60
CA ASP A 225 61.74 -17.64 25.37
C ASP A 225 61.00 -16.33 25.10
N TYR A 226 60.42 -15.77 26.17
CA TYR A 226 59.76 -14.46 26.17
C TYR A 226 60.77 -13.32 26.16
N ILE A 227 60.74 -12.50 25.11
CA ILE A 227 61.60 -11.31 24.94
C ILE A 227 60.89 -10.03 25.38
N GLY A 228 59.60 -9.91 25.08
CA GLY A 228 58.73 -8.84 25.56
C GLY A 228 58.58 -7.61 24.64
N THR A 229 58.05 -6.54 25.22
CA THR A 229 57.73 -5.25 24.57
C THR A 229 58.71 -4.15 25.00
N THR A 230 58.54 -2.91 24.54
CA THR A 230 59.33 -1.75 25.02
C THR A 230 59.21 -1.48 26.52
N ASN A 231 58.14 -1.96 27.14
CA ASN A 231 57.90 -1.82 28.58
C ASN A 231 58.48 -3.00 29.38
N SER A 232 59.06 -3.99 28.70
CA SER A 232 59.75 -5.12 29.33
C SER A 232 61.19 -4.76 29.65
N ARG A 233 61.78 -5.40 30.67
CA ARG A 233 63.21 -5.21 31.00
C ARG A 233 64.07 -5.55 29.78
N SER A 234 65.20 -4.85 29.63
CA SER A 234 66.13 -5.06 28.51
C SER A 234 66.48 -6.54 28.34
N TYR A 235 66.18 -7.09 27.17
CA TYR A 235 66.52 -8.46 26.83
C TYR A 235 67.91 -8.49 26.19
N CYS A 236 68.91 -8.89 26.97
CA CYS A 236 70.27 -9.08 26.48
C CYS A 236 70.44 -10.49 25.91
N CYS A 237 70.29 -10.65 24.59
CA CYS A 237 70.55 -11.91 23.93
C CYS A 237 72.06 -12.22 23.92
N ARG A 238 72.46 -13.31 24.58
CA ARG A 238 73.88 -13.73 24.71
C ARG A 238 74.24 -14.88 23.76
N SER A 239 73.27 -15.51 23.10
CA SER A 239 73.48 -16.65 22.20
C SER A 239 73.96 -16.21 20.82
N ILE A 240 75.22 -16.50 20.52
CA ILE A 240 75.88 -16.12 19.28
C ILE A 240 75.34 -16.84 18.03
N PHE A 241 74.66 -17.98 18.18
CA PHE A 241 74.11 -18.79 17.06
C PHE A 241 72.73 -18.32 16.60
N THR A 242 71.83 -18.04 17.54
CA THR A 242 70.54 -17.38 17.29
C THR A 242 70.74 -16.01 16.66
N VAL A 243 71.69 -15.25 17.22
CA VAL A 243 72.13 -13.96 16.69
C VAL A 243 72.81 -14.10 15.31
N LYS A 244 73.54 -15.19 15.02
CA LYS A 244 74.20 -15.45 13.72
C LYS A 244 73.23 -15.71 12.57
N ARG A 245 72.09 -16.38 12.82
CA ARG A 245 71.08 -16.69 11.79
C ARG A 245 70.36 -15.44 11.30
N ILE A 246 70.02 -14.55 12.24
CA ILE A 246 69.37 -13.26 11.98
C ILE A 246 70.37 -12.25 11.38
N LYS A 247 71.65 -12.31 11.78
CA LYS A 247 72.73 -11.46 11.25
C LYS A 247 73.12 -11.72 9.80
N ARG A 248 73.10 -12.97 9.29
CA ARG A 248 73.67 -13.27 7.96
C ARG A 248 73.00 -12.55 6.78
N THR A 249 71.71 -12.26 6.85
CA THR A 249 70.96 -11.58 5.76
C THR A 249 71.16 -10.06 5.78
N LEU A 250 71.44 -9.48 6.94
CA LEU A 250 71.63 -8.04 7.14
C LEU A 250 73.09 -7.58 6.92
N VAL A 251 74.03 -8.54 6.89
CA VAL A 251 75.47 -8.31 6.91
C VAL A 251 76.04 -7.76 5.60
N GLN A 252 75.41 -7.93 4.44
CA GLN A 252 76.08 -7.54 3.18
C GLN A 252 76.19 -6.01 2.98
N HIS A 253 75.29 -5.17 3.54
CA HIS A 253 75.28 -3.72 3.23
C HIS A 253 75.42 -2.77 4.43
N THR A 254 75.28 -3.23 5.67
CA THR A 254 75.28 -2.37 6.87
C THR A 254 76.63 -2.40 7.61
N LEU A 255 77.60 -3.16 7.09
CA LEU A 255 78.79 -3.62 7.82
C LEU A 255 79.85 -2.57 8.18
N GLU A 256 79.83 -1.34 7.63
CA GLU A 256 80.90 -0.38 7.93
C GLU A 256 80.52 0.76 8.91
N ALA A 257 79.23 1.10 9.09
CA ALA A 257 78.90 2.33 9.82
C ALA A 257 78.30 2.13 11.24
N ILE A 258 77.70 0.98 11.56
CA ILE A 258 76.87 0.84 12.79
C ILE A 258 77.50 -0.11 13.82
N ALA A 259 78.76 -0.52 13.62
CA ALA A 259 79.45 -1.54 14.42
C ALA A 259 79.86 -1.11 15.85
N LYS A 260 79.17 -0.16 16.50
CA LYS A 260 79.50 0.28 17.87
C LYS A 260 78.37 0.35 18.91
N LEU A 261 77.16 -0.14 18.64
CA LEU A 261 76.12 -0.17 19.68
C LEU A 261 75.54 -1.58 19.90
N LEU A 262 75.64 -2.05 21.15
CA LEU A 262 74.98 -3.25 21.67
C LEU A 262 73.46 -3.09 21.50
N VAL A 263 72.83 -3.94 20.69
CA VAL A 263 71.40 -3.82 20.37
C VAL A 263 70.56 -4.43 21.51
N ASN A 264 69.95 -3.57 22.32
CA ASN A 264 68.77 -3.94 23.11
C ASN A 264 67.55 -3.85 22.19
N ILE A 265 66.95 -4.98 21.82
CA ILE A 265 65.78 -5.04 20.93
C ILE A 265 64.48 -4.50 21.58
N ASN A 266 64.48 -4.29 22.89
CA ASN A 266 63.43 -3.56 23.60
C ASN A 266 63.73 -2.05 23.72
N ASP A 267 64.85 -1.57 23.14
CA ASP A 267 65.19 -0.15 23.13
C ASP A 267 64.24 0.66 22.23
N LYS A 268 63.80 1.80 22.75
CA LYS A 268 62.85 2.69 22.09
C LYS A 268 63.42 3.31 20.81
N LEU A 269 64.70 3.68 20.78
CA LEU A 269 65.35 4.25 19.60
C LEU A 269 65.54 3.18 18.51
N TRP A 270 65.90 1.96 18.91
CA TRP A 270 66.03 0.84 17.98
C TRP A 270 64.68 0.48 17.33
N ARG A 271 63.61 0.31 18.12
CA ARG A 271 62.27 0.02 17.58
C ARG A 271 61.71 1.17 16.76
N ARG A 272 62.05 2.43 17.08
CA ARG A 272 61.71 3.60 16.25
C ARG A 272 62.41 3.55 14.88
N SER A 273 63.69 3.15 14.83
CA SER A 273 64.41 2.98 13.56
C SER A 273 63.76 1.91 12.68
N VAL A 274 63.38 0.77 13.28
CA VAL A 274 62.64 -0.29 12.58
C VAL A 274 61.27 0.21 12.12
N ALA A 275 60.55 0.96 12.95
CA ALA A 275 59.28 1.58 12.57
C ALA A 275 59.41 2.56 11.39
N ILE A 276 60.51 3.32 11.33
CA ILE A 276 60.82 4.21 10.17
C ILE A 276 61.00 3.39 8.90
N GLU A 277 61.79 2.31 8.95
CA GLU A 277 61.99 1.44 7.78
C GLU A 277 60.67 0.77 7.32
N ILE A 278 59.86 0.29 8.28
CA ILE A 278 58.53 -0.26 8.00
C ILE A 278 57.62 0.82 7.37
N TYR A 279 57.60 2.03 7.93
CA TYR A 279 56.83 3.15 7.38
C TYR A 279 57.26 3.48 5.95
N HIS A 280 58.55 3.60 5.66
CA HIS A 280 59.06 3.85 4.31
C HIS A 280 58.63 2.73 3.33
N CYS A 281 58.76 1.47 3.74
CA CYS A 281 58.33 0.32 2.94
C CYS A 281 56.82 0.32 2.65
N ILE A 282 55.99 0.65 3.65
CA ILE A 282 54.53 0.80 3.47
C ILE A 282 54.23 1.97 2.52
N MET A 283 54.94 3.09 2.64
CA MET A 283 54.73 4.27 1.80
C MET A 283 55.16 4.06 0.35
N GLU A 284 56.25 3.34 0.10
CA GLU A 284 56.70 2.95 -1.25
C GLU A 284 55.70 2.00 -1.93
N ASN A 285 55.06 1.12 -1.16
CA ASN A 285 54.03 0.19 -1.65
C ASN A 285 52.59 0.72 -1.52
N ARG A 286 52.41 1.98 -1.08
CA ARG A 286 51.10 2.57 -0.75
C ARG A 286 50.11 2.45 -1.90
N ASN A 287 50.53 2.77 -3.12
CA ASN A 287 49.66 2.72 -4.29
C ASN A 287 49.13 1.30 -4.57
N MET A 288 49.95 0.27 -4.35
CA MET A 288 49.55 -1.13 -4.54
C MET A 288 48.59 -1.60 -3.44
N LEU A 289 48.86 -1.22 -2.19
CA LEU A 289 47.99 -1.49 -1.05
C LEU A 289 46.63 -0.80 -1.20
N MET A 290 46.63 0.48 -1.58
CA MET A 290 45.42 1.26 -1.85
C MET A 290 44.62 0.66 -3.01
N TYR A 291 45.28 0.25 -4.09
CA TYR A 291 44.61 -0.43 -5.20
C TYR A 291 43.93 -1.73 -4.74
N GLY A 292 44.60 -2.53 -3.91
CA GLY A 292 44.04 -3.75 -3.34
C GLY A 292 42.80 -3.49 -2.48
N ILE A 293 42.88 -2.54 -1.55
CA ILE A 293 41.76 -2.16 -0.67
C ILE A 293 40.58 -1.61 -1.48
N LEU A 294 40.84 -0.69 -2.41
CA LEU A 294 39.80 -0.11 -3.27
C LEU A 294 39.12 -1.17 -4.13
N ARG A 295 39.87 -2.17 -4.62
CA ARG A 295 39.29 -3.27 -5.39
C ARG A 295 38.32 -4.11 -4.55
N GLU A 296 38.67 -4.44 -3.31
CA GLU A 296 37.79 -5.22 -2.45
C GLU A 296 36.56 -4.42 -1.99
N ILE A 297 36.73 -3.13 -1.67
CA ILE A 297 35.60 -2.23 -1.36
C ILE A 297 34.66 -2.11 -2.56
N ARG A 298 35.19 -1.90 -3.77
CA ARG A 298 34.36 -1.85 -5.00
C ARG A 298 33.56 -3.13 -5.19
N LYS A 299 34.17 -4.30 -5.00
CA LYS A 299 33.44 -5.58 -5.05
C LYS A 299 32.30 -5.62 -4.02
N MET A 300 32.56 -5.16 -2.79
CA MET A 300 31.53 -5.09 -1.74
C MET A 300 30.39 -4.13 -2.12
N CYS A 301 30.69 -2.94 -2.66
CA CYS A 301 29.70 -1.99 -3.12
C CYS A 301 28.87 -2.55 -4.28
N THR A 302 29.50 -3.16 -5.29
CA THR A 302 28.79 -3.80 -6.42
C THR A 302 27.86 -4.91 -5.95
N ARG A 303 28.30 -5.76 -5.01
CA ARG A 303 27.44 -6.78 -4.39
C ARG A 303 26.27 -6.15 -3.65
N THR A 304 26.53 -5.11 -2.85
CA THR A 304 25.50 -4.38 -2.10
C THR A 304 24.44 -3.75 -3.02
N ILE A 305 24.85 -3.10 -4.11
CA ILE A 305 23.93 -2.54 -5.12
C ILE A 305 23.07 -3.64 -5.73
N SER A 306 23.67 -4.76 -6.11
CA SER A 306 22.93 -5.91 -6.66
C SER A 306 21.92 -6.48 -5.68
N ASP A 307 22.25 -6.52 -4.39
CA ASP A 307 21.36 -7.00 -3.34
C ASP A 307 20.22 -6.00 -3.08
N LEU A 308 20.50 -4.69 -3.02
CA LEU A 308 19.46 -3.66 -2.96
C LEU A 308 18.51 -3.73 -4.16
N ASP A 309 19.02 -4.01 -5.37
CA ASP A 309 18.19 -4.20 -6.55
C ASP A 309 17.23 -5.38 -6.44
N LYS A 310 17.65 -6.48 -5.79
CA LYS A 310 16.75 -7.62 -5.51
C LYS A 310 15.68 -7.24 -4.50
N ALA A 311 16.03 -6.49 -3.45
CA ALA A 311 15.07 -6.01 -2.46
C ALA A 311 14.05 -5.05 -3.09
N LEU A 312 14.52 -4.07 -3.88
CA LEU A 312 13.67 -3.15 -4.63
C LEU A 312 12.68 -3.89 -5.55
N LYS A 313 13.15 -4.89 -6.30
CA LYS A 313 12.27 -5.73 -7.14
C LYS A 313 11.21 -6.48 -6.32
N GLN A 314 11.53 -6.91 -5.10
CA GLN A 314 10.53 -7.55 -4.23
C GLN A 314 9.49 -6.55 -3.73
N LEU A 315 9.91 -5.35 -3.32
CA LEU A 315 8.99 -4.29 -2.90
C LEU A 315 8.08 -3.82 -4.04
N GLU A 316 8.61 -3.69 -5.26
CA GLU A 316 7.80 -3.37 -6.44
C GLU A 316 6.75 -4.46 -6.71
N ARG A 317 7.15 -5.74 -6.65
CA ARG A 317 6.18 -6.85 -6.75
C ARG A 317 5.11 -6.78 -5.66
N PHE A 318 5.48 -6.41 -4.43
CA PHE A 318 4.51 -6.24 -3.35
C PHE A 318 3.52 -5.11 -3.64
N LYS A 319 4.02 -3.99 -4.19
CA LYS A 319 3.19 -2.86 -4.64
C LYS A 319 2.25 -3.27 -5.76
N ASP A 320 2.74 -4.03 -6.75
CA ASP A 320 1.95 -4.49 -7.89
C ASP A 320 0.81 -5.44 -7.50
N ARG A 321 0.95 -6.20 -6.40
CA ARG A 321 -0.14 -7.02 -5.84
C ARG A 321 -1.31 -6.16 -5.32
N MET A 322 -1.04 -4.93 -4.91
CA MET A 322 -2.05 -3.98 -4.43
C MET A 322 -2.65 -3.22 -5.61
N VAL A 323 -3.26 -3.95 -6.54
CA VAL A 323 -3.93 -3.37 -7.70
C VAL A 323 -4.98 -2.36 -7.22
N LEU A 324 -4.80 -1.11 -7.61
CA LEU A 324 -5.71 -0.02 -7.31
C LEU A 324 -6.67 0.16 -8.47
N LEU A 325 -7.94 0.39 -8.17
CA LEU A 325 -8.89 0.79 -9.21
C LEU A 325 -8.51 2.18 -9.75
N ASN A 326 -8.44 2.29 -11.08
CA ASN A 326 -8.27 3.57 -11.72
C ASN A 326 -9.58 4.36 -11.56
N GLN A 327 -9.53 5.40 -10.74
CA GLN A 327 -10.71 6.18 -10.45
C GLN A 327 -11.31 6.88 -11.67
N GLN A 328 -10.49 7.27 -12.64
CA GLN A 328 -11.00 7.87 -13.88
C GLN A 328 -11.76 6.85 -14.72
N GLU A 329 -11.29 5.60 -14.76
CA GLU A 329 -12.01 4.50 -15.42
C GLU A 329 -13.34 4.21 -14.72
N LEU A 330 -13.35 4.20 -13.38
CA LEU A 330 -14.59 4.07 -12.60
C LEU A 330 -15.58 5.20 -12.91
N ILE A 331 -15.13 6.45 -12.94
CA ILE A 331 -15.98 7.60 -13.27
C ILE A 331 -16.55 7.47 -14.68
N THR A 332 -15.71 7.13 -15.67
CA THR A 332 -16.17 6.90 -17.05
C THR A 332 -17.17 5.75 -17.12
N GLU A 333 -16.98 4.70 -16.32
CA GLU A 333 -17.98 3.64 -16.20
C GLU A 333 -19.31 4.18 -15.64
N TRP A 334 -19.27 4.95 -14.57
CA TRP A 334 -20.46 5.52 -13.94
C TRP A 334 -21.21 6.47 -14.88
N GLU A 335 -20.50 7.29 -15.66
CA GLU A 335 -21.08 8.21 -16.64
C GLU A 335 -21.87 7.50 -17.75
N ASN A 336 -21.58 6.22 -18.02
CA ASN A 336 -22.37 5.40 -18.96
C ASN A 336 -23.80 5.13 -18.48
N ARG A 337 -24.12 5.40 -17.20
CA ARG A 337 -25.50 5.37 -16.70
C ARG A 337 -26.39 6.39 -17.40
N GLN A 338 -25.82 7.52 -17.83
CA GLN A 338 -26.56 8.49 -18.63
C GLN A 338 -26.66 7.98 -20.07
N ILE A 339 -27.86 7.60 -20.52
CA ILE A 339 -28.06 6.99 -21.83
C ILE A 339 -28.28 8.01 -22.96
N PHE A 340 -28.46 9.28 -22.64
CA PHE A 340 -28.65 10.36 -23.61
C PHE A 340 -27.42 11.28 -23.67
N ASN A 341 -27.14 11.81 -24.87
CA ASN A 341 -26.03 12.75 -25.08
C ASN A 341 -26.39 14.20 -24.76
N SER A 342 -27.68 14.54 -24.72
CA SER A 342 -28.15 15.91 -24.53
C SER A 342 -29.09 16.03 -23.34
N GLU A 343 -28.94 17.11 -22.58
CA GLU A 343 -29.82 17.43 -21.45
C GLU A 343 -31.25 17.70 -21.91
N ALA A 344 -31.42 18.27 -23.11
CA ALA A 344 -32.71 18.44 -23.76
C ALA A 344 -33.45 17.10 -23.94
N SER A 345 -32.74 16.03 -24.35
CA SER A 345 -33.34 14.71 -24.52
C SER A 345 -33.80 14.09 -23.20
N ILE A 346 -33.10 14.36 -22.11
CA ILE A 346 -33.47 13.91 -20.77
C ILE A 346 -34.74 14.63 -20.32
N ILE A 347 -34.79 15.95 -20.49
CA ILE A 347 -35.94 16.78 -20.12
C ILE A 347 -37.18 16.39 -20.94
N GLU A 348 -37.02 16.16 -22.25
CA GLU A 348 -38.10 15.74 -23.12
C GLU A 348 -38.68 14.38 -22.68
N LEU A 349 -37.81 13.41 -22.36
CA LEU A 349 -38.25 12.12 -21.84
C LEU A 349 -38.89 12.24 -20.45
N ALA A 350 -38.38 13.09 -19.57
CA ALA A 350 -38.94 13.31 -18.22
C ALA A 350 -40.33 13.97 -18.26
N ASN A 351 -40.63 14.72 -19.32
CA ASN A 351 -41.97 15.28 -19.56
C ASN A 351 -42.95 14.25 -20.14
N ASP A 352 -42.46 13.11 -20.64
CA ASP A 352 -43.30 12.02 -21.12
C ASP A 352 -43.81 11.19 -19.93
N GLN A 353 -45.10 11.32 -19.63
CA GLN A 353 -45.73 10.61 -18.51
C GLN A 353 -45.72 9.07 -18.67
N SER A 354 -45.48 8.55 -19.87
CA SER A 354 -45.44 7.11 -20.12
C SER A 354 -44.14 6.46 -19.65
N VAL A 355 -43.03 7.21 -19.50
CA VAL A 355 -41.72 6.68 -19.12
C VAL A 355 -41.48 6.88 -17.63
N LEU A 356 -41.48 5.78 -16.87
CA LEU A 356 -41.25 5.81 -15.42
C LEU A 356 -39.77 5.92 -15.04
N GLY A 357 -38.88 5.50 -15.93
CA GLY A 357 -37.45 5.54 -15.73
C GLY A 357 -36.70 4.49 -16.55
N TYR A 358 -35.40 4.41 -16.34
CA TYR A 358 -34.55 3.42 -17.00
C TYR A 358 -33.38 2.99 -16.11
N ILE A 359 -32.79 1.84 -16.43
CA ILE A 359 -31.53 1.35 -15.87
C ILE A 359 -30.62 0.97 -17.04
N ALA A 360 -29.39 1.49 -17.02
CA ALA A 360 -28.36 1.17 -18.00
C ALA A 360 -27.26 0.34 -17.36
N GLY A 361 -26.76 -0.66 -18.09
CA GLY A 361 -25.78 -1.59 -17.58
C GLY A 361 -25.30 -2.57 -18.63
N ARG A 362 -24.97 -3.78 -18.20
CA ARG A 362 -24.50 -4.86 -19.06
C ARG A 362 -25.35 -6.11 -18.93
N VAL A 363 -25.64 -6.73 -20.06
CA VAL A 363 -26.17 -8.09 -20.17
C VAL A 363 -25.15 -8.90 -20.95
N ASN A 364 -24.64 -9.99 -20.37
CA ASN A 364 -23.57 -10.81 -20.98
C ASN A 364 -22.36 -9.99 -21.45
N GLY A 365 -21.96 -8.98 -20.67
CA GLY A 365 -20.84 -8.07 -20.96
C GLY A 365 -21.15 -6.94 -21.95
N LYS A 366 -22.24 -7.02 -22.70
CA LYS A 366 -22.63 -6.01 -23.70
C LYS A 366 -23.49 -4.91 -23.06
N PRO A 367 -23.30 -3.62 -23.44
CA PRO A 367 -24.19 -2.55 -23.01
C PRO A 367 -25.66 -2.88 -23.28
N ALA A 368 -26.52 -2.53 -22.33
CA ALA A 368 -27.95 -2.78 -22.38
C ALA A 368 -28.70 -1.71 -21.59
N VAL A 369 -29.92 -1.40 -22.01
CA VAL A 369 -30.81 -0.45 -21.33
C VAL A 369 -32.16 -1.10 -21.12
N LYS A 370 -32.64 -1.08 -19.87
CA LYS A 370 -34.00 -1.46 -19.52
C LYS A 370 -34.81 -0.20 -19.25
N VAL A 371 -35.90 0.00 -19.98
CA VAL A 371 -36.79 1.16 -19.88
C VAL A 371 -38.11 0.69 -19.28
N PHE A 372 -38.57 1.39 -18.25
CA PHE A 372 -39.82 1.09 -17.56
C PHE A 372 -40.89 2.05 -18.05
N LEU A 373 -41.92 1.49 -18.66
CA LEU A 373 -43.07 2.24 -19.15
C LEU A 373 -44.26 2.00 -18.23
N GLN A 374 -45.03 3.04 -17.96
CA GLN A 374 -46.29 2.92 -17.24
C GLN A 374 -47.29 2.11 -18.04
N HIS A 375 -47.33 2.31 -19.36
CA HIS A 375 -48.14 1.60 -20.33
C HIS A 375 -47.41 1.60 -21.68
N ASP A 376 -47.84 0.76 -22.63
CA ASP A 376 -47.22 0.72 -23.95
C ASP A 376 -47.40 2.06 -24.68
N ASP A 377 -46.28 2.72 -24.98
CA ASP A 377 -46.25 3.96 -25.76
C ASP A 377 -45.25 3.85 -26.91
N LYS A 378 -45.77 3.77 -28.14
CA LYS A 378 -44.95 3.66 -29.35
C LYS A 378 -44.11 4.91 -29.63
N LYS A 379 -44.58 6.10 -29.22
CA LYS A 379 -43.84 7.35 -29.40
C LYS A 379 -42.64 7.37 -28.46
N ALA A 380 -42.85 7.08 -27.19
CA ALA A 380 -41.78 6.98 -26.20
C ALA A 380 -40.74 5.93 -26.60
N VAL A 381 -41.19 4.73 -27.02
CA VAL A 381 -40.31 3.66 -27.53
C VAL A 381 -39.48 4.16 -28.71
N SER A 382 -40.12 4.75 -29.74
CA SER A 382 -39.39 5.27 -30.91
C SER A 382 -38.42 6.39 -30.53
N TYR A 383 -38.77 7.22 -29.56
CA TYR A 383 -37.92 8.31 -29.10
C TYR A 383 -36.65 7.77 -28.43
N VAL A 384 -36.80 6.82 -27.50
CA VAL A 384 -35.67 6.23 -26.78
C VAL A 384 -34.76 5.48 -27.76
N PHE A 385 -35.31 4.70 -28.70
CA PHE A 385 -34.49 4.03 -29.72
C PHE A 385 -33.63 4.99 -30.56
N LYS A 386 -34.17 6.15 -30.93
CA LYS A 386 -33.45 7.13 -31.77
C LYS A 386 -32.37 7.89 -31.02
N ASN A 387 -32.57 8.14 -29.72
CA ASN A 387 -31.73 9.06 -28.95
C ASN A 387 -30.82 8.37 -27.92
N CYS A 388 -31.03 7.08 -27.65
CA CYS A 388 -30.20 6.31 -26.72
C CYS A 388 -28.80 6.03 -27.30
N LYS A 389 -27.78 6.15 -26.45
CA LYS A 389 -26.38 5.76 -26.74
C LYS A 389 -26.22 4.28 -27.12
N TYR A 390 -27.14 3.42 -26.67
CA TYR A 390 -27.08 1.96 -26.84
C TYR A 390 -28.34 1.42 -27.53
N PRO A 391 -28.60 1.79 -28.80
CA PRO A 391 -29.85 1.44 -29.48
C PRO A 391 -30.01 -0.05 -29.78
N GLU A 392 -28.89 -0.79 -29.84
CA GLU A 392 -28.86 -2.20 -30.23
C GLU A 392 -29.44 -3.16 -29.18
N ASN A 393 -29.56 -2.72 -27.91
CA ASN A 393 -29.91 -3.59 -26.80
C ASN A 393 -30.79 -2.88 -25.77
N ILE A 394 -31.97 -2.45 -26.23
CA ILE A 394 -32.97 -1.78 -25.40
C ILE A 394 -34.14 -2.74 -25.16
N HIS A 395 -34.51 -2.90 -23.88
CA HIS A 395 -35.63 -3.70 -23.45
C HIS A 395 -36.66 -2.82 -22.75
N PHE A 396 -37.92 -2.91 -23.18
CA PHE A 396 -39.03 -2.18 -22.58
C PHE A 396 -39.83 -3.10 -21.67
N MET A 397 -40.20 -2.60 -20.49
CA MET A 397 -41.08 -3.29 -19.55
C MET A 397 -42.32 -2.43 -19.30
N ASN A 398 -43.49 -2.98 -19.62
CA ASN A 398 -44.77 -2.42 -19.20
C ASN A 398 -45.03 -2.80 -17.73
N VAL A 399 -44.89 -1.82 -16.84
CA VAL A 399 -45.01 -2.00 -15.40
C VAL A 399 -46.45 -2.33 -15.00
N THR A 400 -47.44 -1.68 -15.62
CA THR A 400 -48.86 -1.91 -15.30
C THR A 400 -49.30 -3.33 -15.67
N GLU A 401 -48.84 -3.86 -16.79
CA GLU A 401 -49.13 -5.25 -17.16
C GLU A 401 -48.47 -6.26 -16.23
N LYS A 402 -47.18 -6.06 -15.88
CA LYS A 402 -46.51 -6.93 -14.92
C LYS A 402 -47.20 -6.94 -13.55
N LEU A 403 -47.66 -5.78 -13.07
CA LEU A 403 -48.39 -5.68 -11.81
C LEU A 403 -49.71 -6.46 -11.82
N LYS A 404 -50.40 -6.59 -12.96
CA LYS A 404 -51.63 -7.39 -13.09
C LYS A 404 -51.38 -8.90 -13.01
N VAL A 405 -50.16 -9.35 -13.33
CA VAL A 405 -49.79 -10.77 -13.43
C VAL A 405 -49.24 -11.34 -12.11
N ASN A 406 -48.97 -10.50 -11.11
CA ASN A 406 -48.19 -10.92 -9.94
C ASN A 406 -49.00 -11.65 -8.84
N ALA A 407 -49.17 -12.96 -9.04
CA ALA A 407 -49.52 -14.00 -8.06
C ALA A 407 -48.43 -14.27 -6.99
N VAL A 408 -47.34 -13.50 -7.00
CA VAL A 408 -46.12 -13.70 -6.17
C VAL A 408 -46.38 -13.50 -4.66
N ARG A 409 -47.42 -12.74 -4.29
CA ARG A 409 -47.72 -12.44 -2.87
C ARG A 409 -48.33 -13.60 -2.09
N GLU A 410 -49.03 -14.53 -2.74
CA GLU A 410 -49.67 -15.66 -2.05
C GLU A 410 -48.71 -16.82 -1.77
N ILE A 411 -47.83 -17.14 -2.73
CA ILE A 411 -46.84 -18.22 -2.63
C ILE A 411 -45.85 -17.98 -1.49
N ASN A 412 -45.55 -16.71 -1.18
CA ASN A 412 -44.54 -16.37 -0.19
C ASN A 412 -45.00 -16.58 1.27
N LYS A 413 -46.30 -16.49 1.56
CA LYS A 413 -46.81 -16.63 2.94
C LYS A 413 -46.65 -18.06 3.48
N LEU A 414 -46.96 -19.07 2.65
CA LEU A 414 -46.85 -20.48 3.03
C LEU A 414 -45.39 -20.93 3.17
N ALA A 415 -44.51 -20.49 2.27
CA ALA A 415 -43.09 -20.79 2.33
C ALA A 415 -42.40 -20.18 3.57
N VAL A 416 -42.79 -18.96 3.97
CA VAL A 416 -42.28 -18.32 5.18
C VAL A 416 -42.82 -18.98 6.45
N ALA A 417 -44.10 -19.39 6.44
CA ALA A 417 -44.74 -20.04 7.59
C ALA A 417 -44.07 -21.37 7.98
N SER A 418 -43.46 -22.08 7.02
CA SER A 418 -42.75 -23.32 7.28
C SER A 418 -41.32 -23.14 7.82
N ILE A 419 -40.76 -21.93 7.83
CA ILE A 419 -39.46 -21.63 8.44
C ILE A 419 -39.65 -21.47 9.95
N ASP A 420 -38.76 -22.05 10.76
CA ASP A 420 -38.83 -21.91 12.21
C ASP A 420 -38.64 -20.44 12.66
N THR A 421 -39.19 -20.10 13.82
CA THR A 421 -39.20 -18.72 14.31
C THR A 421 -37.80 -18.17 14.57
N SER A 422 -36.85 -18.97 15.07
CA SER A 422 -35.47 -18.53 15.31
C SER A 422 -34.79 -18.11 14.02
N THR A 423 -34.83 -18.96 12.98
CA THR A 423 -34.24 -18.66 11.67
C THR A 423 -34.92 -17.47 11.01
N ARG A 424 -36.25 -17.36 11.12
CA ARG A 424 -36.99 -16.21 10.59
C ARG A 424 -36.58 -14.90 11.26
N ASN A 425 -36.41 -14.90 12.58
CA ASN A 425 -35.97 -13.72 13.33
C ASN A 425 -34.53 -13.33 12.97
N LEU A 426 -33.64 -14.33 12.79
CA LEU A 426 -32.28 -14.09 12.34
C LEU A 426 -32.23 -13.48 10.94
N LEU A 427 -32.96 -14.06 9.98
CA LEU A 427 -33.08 -13.52 8.61
C LEU A 427 -33.67 -12.11 8.62
N HIS A 428 -34.66 -11.83 9.46
CA HIS A 428 -35.24 -10.50 9.61
C HIS A 428 -34.21 -9.49 10.14
N ALA A 429 -33.41 -9.89 11.14
CA ALA A 429 -32.34 -9.05 11.67
C ALA A 429 -31.26 -8.75 10.61
N ILE A 430 -30.88 -9.75 9.81
CA ILE A 430 -29.95 -9.57 8.68
C ILE A 430 -30.52 -8.58 7.66
N ILE A 431 -31.78 -8.75 7.25
CA ILE A 431 -32.44 -7.82 6.30
C ILE A 431 -32.53 -6.40 6.88
N GLN A 432 -32.80 -6.25 8.18
CA GLN A 432 -32.81 -4.93 8.82
C GLN A 432 -31.42 -4.29 8.89
N LYS A 433 -30.36 -5.09 9.01
CA LYS A 433 -28.96 -4.64 9.02
C LYS A 433 -28.48 -4.26 7.61
N GLU A 434 -28.68 -5.15 6.64
CA GLU A 434 -28.06 -5.08 5.31
C GLU A 434 -28.98 -4.49 4.23
N GLY A 435 -30.29 -4.41 4.48
CA GLY A 435 -31.28 -4.12 3.44
C GLY A 435 -31.07 -2.78 2.76
N GLU A 436 -30.76 -1.73 3.52
CA GLU A 436 -30.48 -0.41 2.96
C GLU A 436 -29.23 -0.43 2.07
N ARG A 437 -28.16 -1.09 2.53
CA ARG A 437 -26.91 -1.26 1.79
C ARG A 437 -27.17 -1.96 0.46
N ILE A 438 -27.87 -3.10 0.48
CA ILE A 438 -28.19 -3.90 -0.72
C ILE A 438 -28.99 -3.08 -1.73
N MET A 439 -30.02 -2.35 -1.28
CA MET A 439 -30.83 -1.53 -2.18
C MET A 439 -30.05 -0.33 -2.74
N ALA A 440 -29.08 0.19 -2.00
CA ALA A 440 -28.23 1.29 -2.45
C ALA A 440 -27.12 0.84 -3.41
N THR A 441 -26.58 -0.38 -3.25
CA THR A 441 -25.49 -0.92 -4.07
C THR A 441 -25.96 -1.70 -5.30
N HIS A 442 -27.24 -2.08 -5.37
CA HIS A 442 -27.80 -2.84 -6.49
C HIS A 442 -29.08 -2.19 -7.03
N SER A 443 -28.97 -1.37 -8.07
CA SER A 443 -30.07 -0.55 -8.62
C SER A 443 -31.25 -1.37 -9.14
N THR A 444 -31.06 -2.66 -9.44
CA THR A 444 -32.13 -3.52 -9.92
C THR A 444 -33.02 -4.03 -8.80
N VAL A 445 -32.56 -4.01 -7.53
CA VAL A 445 -33.30 -4.53 -6.37
C VAL A 445 -34.35 -3.51 -5.93
N VAL A 446 -35.62 -3.94 -5.90
CA VAL A 446 -36.78 -3.13 -5.50
C VAL A 446 -37.51 -3.69 -4.27
N GLY A 447 -37.12 -4.87 -3.81
CA GLY A 447 -37.67 -5.45 -2.59
C GLY A 447 -36.79 -6.55 -2.03
N ILE A 448 -36.89 -6.74 -0.72
CA ILE A 448 -36.15 -7.76 0.03
C ILE A 448 -37.15 -8.49 0.93
N GLY A 449 -37.05 -9.81 1.01
CA GLY A 449 -37.92 -10.62 1.85
C GLY A 449 -37.29 -11.93 2.30
N ILE A 450 -38.05 -12.67 3.09
CA ILE A 450 -37.67 -14.02 3.56
C ILE A 450 -38.40 -15.04 2.69
N SER A 451 -37.73 -16.13 2.31
CA SER A 451 -38.36 -17.24 1.60
C SER A 451 -37.58 -18.55 1.78
N ARG A 452 -37.92 -19.55 0.98
CA ARG A 452 -37.13 -20.76 0.79
C ARG A 452 -36.70 -20.85 -0.68
N ILE A 453 -35.53 -21.43 -0.94
CA ILE A 453 -35.10 -21.76 -2.30
C ILE A 453 -36.09 -22.77 -2.88
N LYS A 454 -36.56 -22.55 -4.12
CA LYS A 454 -37.56 -23.40 -4.76
C LYS A 454 -37.12 -24.86 -4.88
N ASP A 455 -35.85 -25.11 -5.16
CA ASP A 455 -35.34 -26.46 -5.47
C ASP A 455 -34.84 -27.22 -4.24
N VAL A 456 -34.24 -26.52 -3.28
CA VAL A 456 -33.57 -27.12 -2.10
C VAL A 456 -34.43 -27.00 -0.83
N GLY A 457 -35.38 -26.08 -0.81
CA GLY A 457 -36.21 -25.78 0.35
C GLY A 457 -35.47 -25.07 1.49
N ALA A 458 -34.17 -24.77 1.37
CA ALA A 458 -33.41 -24.08 2.41
C ALA A 458 -33.93 -22.63 2.63
N PRO A 459 -34.00 -22.14 3.88
CA PRO A 459 -34.32 -20.74 4.17
C PRO A 459 -33.34 -19.79 3.48
N CYS A 460 -33.86 -18.71 2.89
CA CYS A 460 -33.07 -17.79 2.06
C CYS A 460 -33.55 -16.34 2.17
N ILE A 461 -32.68 -15.41 1.75
CA ILE A 461 -33.03 -14.01 1.52
C ILE A 461 -33.49 -13.90 0.06
N ALA A 462 -34.76 -13.52 -0.14
CA ALA A 462 -35.33 -13.30 -1.46
C ALA A 462 -35.14 -11.84 -1.87
N LEU A 463 -34.45 -11.61 -2.99
CA LEU A 463 -34.30 -10.28 -3.60
C LEU A 463 -35.23 -10.18 -4.80
N PHE A 464 -36.09 -9.17 -4.80
CA PHE A 464 -36.99 -8.87 -5.89
C PHE A 464 -36.35 -7.81 -6.78
N CYS A 465 -36.03 -8.18 -8.01
CA CYS A 465 -35.32 -7.34 -8.96
C CYS A 465 -36.17 -6.99 -10.17
N LEU A 466 -35.96 -5.80 -10.74
CA LEU A 466 -36.57 -5.38 -12.00
C LEU A 466 -36.01 -6.13 -13.21
N ASP A 467 -34.76 -6.58 -13.10
CA ASP A 467 -34.09 -7.44 -14.07
C ASP A 467 -32.99 -8.23 -13.35
N LYS A 468 -32.94 -9.55 -13.56
CA LYS A 468 -31.96 -10.43 -12.91
C LYS A 468 -30.67 -10.65 -13.72
N GLN A 469 -30.67 -10.29 -15.00
CA GLN A 469 -29.53 -10.46 -15.92
C GLN A 469 -28.74 -9.16 -16.10
N LEU A 470 -29.40 -8.02 -15.98
CA LEU A 470 -28.79 -6.69 -16.10
C LEU A 470 -27.96 -6.35 -14.87
N ILE A 471 -26.68 -6.06 -15.08
CA ILE A 471 -25.79 -5.50 -14.06
C ILE A 471 -25.60 -4.02 -14.39
N PRO A 472 -26.12 -3.08 -13.58
CA PRO A 472 -25.98 -1.64 -13.84
C PRO A 472 -24.52 -1.20 -13.92
N PHE A 473 -24.23 -0.16 -14.70
CA PHE A 473 -22.85 0.34 -14.83
C PHE A 473 -22.30 0.80 -13.47
N GLY A 474 -21.06 0.40 -13.16
CA GLY A 474 -20.43 0.67 -11.87
C GLY A 474 -20.91 -0.19 -10.70
N GLU A 475 -21.79 -1.17 -10.94
CA GLU A 475 -22.23 -2.13 -9.92
C GLU A 475 -21.67 -3.52 -10.17
N HIS A 476 -21.67 -4.32 -9.10
CA HIS A 476 -21.28 -5.72 -9.15
C HIS A 476 -22.50 -6.64 -9.16
N LYS A 477 -22.25 -7.91 -9.51
CA LYS A 477 -23.25 -8.96 -9.36
C LYS A 477 -23.73 -9.02 -7.91
N ILE A 478 -25.01 -9.29 -7.74
CA ILE A 478 -25.59 -9.61 -6.44
C ILE A 478 -24.87 -10.84 -5.88
N PRO A 479 -24.45 -10.84 -4.61
CA PRO A 479 -23.75 -11.97 -4.01
C PRO A 479 -24.69 -13.18 -3.88
N GLU A 480 -24.13 -14.38 -4.01
CA GLU A 480 -24.88 -15.64 -3.88
C GLU A 480 -25.31 -15.92 -2.43
N GLN A 481 -24.63 -15.31 -1.46
CA GLN A 481 -24.91 -15.44 -0.03
C GLN A 481 -24.77 -14.10 0.68
N ILE A 482 -25.55 -13.90 1.74
CA ILE A 482 -25.46 -12.77 2.67
C ILE A 482 -25.45 -13.34 4.08
N GLU A 483 -24.40 -13.06 4.85
CA GLU A 483 -24.23 -13.52 6.24
C GLU A 483 -24.43 -15.06 6.36
N GLY A 484 -23.91 -15.81 5.38
CA GLY A 484 -24.01 -17.27 5.29
C GLY A 484 -25.36 -17.82 4.80
N PHE A 485 -26.37 -16.97 4.57
CA PHE A 485 -27.64 -17.39 4.01
C PHE A 485 -27.67 -17.24 2.48
N PRO A 486 -28.24 -18.20 1.75
CA PRO A 486 -28.35 -18.11 0.30
C PRO A 486 -29.30 -16.98 -0.13
N VAL A 487 -28.99 -16.42 -1.29
CA VAL A 487 -29.78 -15.37 -1.95
C VAL A 487 -30.58 -15.97 -3.10
N ASP A 488 -31.90 -15.74 -3.11
CA ASP A 488 -32.81 -16.12 -4.19
C ASP A 488 -33.27 -14.88 -4.96
N ILE A 489 -32.78 -14.72 -6.19
CA ILE A 489 -33.09 -13.56 -7.05
C ILE A 489 -34.35 -13.85 -7.86
N ARG A 490 -35.38 -13.04 -7.65
CA ARG A 490 -36.68 -13.15 -8.32
C ARG A 490 -36.92 -11.91 -9.15
N GLU A 491 -37.32 -12.10 -10.40
CA GLU A 491 -37.71 -10.97 -11.24
C GLU A 491 -39.16 -10.58 -10.92
N TYR A 492 -39.38 -9.29 -10.66
CA TYR A 492 -40.69 -8.71 -10.38
C TYR A 492 -41.50 -8.52 -11.64
#